data_AF-A0A369QFK7-F1
#
_entry.id   AF-A0A369QFK7-F1
#
_cell.length_a   1.000
_cell.length_b   1.000
_cell.length_c   1.000
_cell.angle_alpha   90.00
_cell.angle_beta   90.00
_cell.angle_gamma   90.00
#
_symmetry.space_group_name_H-M   'P 1'
#
loop_
_entity.id
_entity.type
_entity.pdbx_description
1 polymer ?
#
loop_
_entity_poly.entity_id
_entity_poly.type
_entity_poly.pdbx_seq_one_letter_code
_entity_poly.pdbx_strand_id
1 'polypeptide(L)' 'MIAIPGLKYADSNNFFLMAGPCAIEGEEMALEIAEKIKLITDKLQIPWIFKGSYRKANRSRIDSFTGIGDEKALRILKK' A
#
# COMPACT_ATOMS: atom_id res chain seq x y z
N MET A 1 19.02 -7.35 -10.97
CA MET A 1 17.77 -7.24 -10.18
C MET A 1 17.94 -6.12 -9.18
N ILE A 2 16.92 -5.28 -8.98
CA ILE A 2 16.97 -4.19 -7.99
C ILE A 2 16.66 -4.80 -6.62
N ALA A 3 17.56 -4.65 -5.66
CA ALA A 3 17.32 -5.07 -4.28
C ALA A 3 16.46 -4.01 -3.58
N ILE A 4 15.34 -4.41 -2.98
CA ILE A 4 14.48 -3.55 -2.17
C ILE A 4 14.79 -3.83 -0.70
N PRO A 5 15.40 -2.88 0.04
CA PRO A 5 15.71 -3.06 1.45
C PRO A 5 14.46 -3.43 2.26
N GLY A 6 14.57 -4.45 3.12
CA GLY A 6 13.48 -4.88 4.00
C GLY A 6 12.38 -5.72 3.34
N LEU A 7 12.46 -5.99 2.02
CA LEU A 7 11.52 -6.90 1.36
C LEU A 7 11.72 -8.33 1.85
N LYS A 8 10.72 -8.87 2.55
CA LYS A 8 10.71 -10.27 2.99
C LYS A 8 10.40 -11.20 1.82
N TYR A 9 10.94 -12.42 1.87
CA TYR A 9 10.69 -13.49 0.89
C TYR A 9 11.10 -13.14 -0.55
N ALA A 10 12.07 -12.22 -0.73
CA ALA A 10 12.53 -11.81 -2.06
C ALA A 10 13.13 -12.97 -2.88
N ASP A 11 13.70 -13.97 -2.21
CA ASP A 11 14.27 -15.17 -2.83
C ASP A 11 13.28 -16.35 -2.90
N SER A 12 12.01 -16.14 -2.56
CA SER A 12 11.02 -17.22 -2.69
C SER A 12 10.69 -17.45 -4.17
N ASN A 13 10.34 -18.70 -4.51
CA ASN A 13 9.89 -19.05 -5.87
C ASN A 13 8.41 -18.63 -6.12
N ASN A 14 7.96 -17.55 -5.48
CA ASN A 14 6.63 -16.98 -5.62
C ASN A 14 6.65 -15.71 -6.48
N PHE A 15 5.47 -15.30 -6.92
CA PHE A 15 5.28 -13.99 -7.53
C PHE A 15 5.45 -12.86 -6.50
N PHE A 16 5.72 -11.65 -6.99
CA PHE A 16 5.75 -10.44 -6.18
C PHE A 16 4.38 -9.76 -6.12
N LEU A 17 3.90 -9.42 -4.92
CA LEU A 17 2.62 -8.76 -4.71
C LEU A 17 2.81 -7.28 -4.36
N MET A 18 2.15 -6.40 -5.10
CA MET A 18 2.01 -4.99 -4.72
C MET A 18 0.54 -4.69 -4.51
N ALA A 19 0.13 -4.56 -3.25
CA ALA A 19 -1.29 -4.52 -2.88
C ALA A 19 -1.56 -3.64 -1.66
N GLY A 20 -2.76 -3.09 -1.61
CA GLY A 20 -3.28 -2.23 -0.55
C GLY A 20 -4.51 -1.46 -1.05
N PRO A 21 -4.94 -0.39 -0.38
CA PRO A 21 -6.14 0.35 -0.76
C PRO A 21 -5.97 1.13 -2.07
N CYS A 22 -7.09 1.49 -2.69
CA CYS A 22 -7.08 2.34 -3.88
C CYS A 22 -6.49 3.72 -3.58
N ALA A 23 -6.91 4.33 -2.47
CA ALA A 23 -6.42 5.60 -1.94
C ALA A 23 -6.25 5.53 -0.42
N ILE A 24 -5.44 6.40 0.16
CA ILE A 24 -5.31 6.54 1.61
C ILE A 24 -6.40 7.49 2.11
N GLU A 25 -7.34 6.95 2.88
CA GLU A 25 -8.52 7.66 3.40
C GLU A 25 -8.48 7.82 4.93
N GLY A 26 -7.61 7.08 5.61
CA GLY A 26 -7.41 7.14 7.05
C GLY A 26 -6.27 6.23 7.49
N GLU A 27 -5.73 6.51 8.68
CA GLU A 27 -4.62 5.73 9.24
C GLU A 27 -5.08 4.33 9.65
N GLU A 28 -6.16 4.23 10.42
CA GLU A 28 -6.73 2.97 10.88
C GLU A 28 -7.03 2.03 9.69
N MET A 29 -7.73 2.52 8.68
CA MET A 29 -8.01 1.78 7.45
C MET A 29 -6.73 1.28 6.76
N ALA A 30 -5.71 2.14 6.62
CA ALA A 30 -4.47 1.76 5.95
C ALA A 30 -3.71 0.68 6.72
N LEU A 31 -3.62 0.81 8.05
CA LEU A 31 -2.94 -0.14 8.93
C LEU A 31 -3.69 -1.47 9.02
N GLU A 32 -5.02 -1.46 9.11
CA GLU A 32 -5.83 -2.69 9.13
C GLU A 32 -5.66 -3.49 7.82
N ILE A 33 -5.68 -2.81 6.67
CA ILE A 33 -5.44 -3.45 5.37
C ILE A 33 -4.00 -3.99 5.31
N ALA A 34 -3.02 -3.21 5.75
CA ALA A 34 -1.62 -3.63 5.76
C ALA A 34 -1.42 -4.87 6.64
N GLU A 35 -1.99 -4.90 7.84
CA GLU A 35 -1.91 -6.04 8.77
C GLU A 35 -2.51 -7.31 8.15
N LYS A 36 -3.71 -7.22 7.58
CA LYS A 36 -4.36 -8.38 6.95
C LYS A 36 -3.55 -8.93 5.79
N ILE A 37 -3.06 -8.08 4.88
CA ILE A 37 -2.25 -8.55 3.74
C ILE A 37 -0.92 -9.10 4.24
N LYS A 38 -0.30 -8.47 5.23
CA LYS A 38 0.93 -8.94 5.86
C LYS A 38 0.78 -10.37 6.42
N LEU A 39 -0.27 -10.63 7.18
CA LEU A 39 -0.52 -11.95 7.77
C LEU A 39 -0.68 -13.04 6.69
N ILE A 40 -1.38 -12.72 5.59
CA ILE A 40 -1.59 -13.66 4.47
C ILE A 40 -0.26 -13.91 3.74
N THR A 41 0.47 -12.85 3.41
CA THR A 41 1.72 -12.92 2.64
C THR A 41 2.85 -13.57 3.45
N ASP A 42 2.92 -13.34 4.76
CA ASP A 42 3.84 -14.03 5.66
C ASP A 42 3.54 -15.54 5.71
N LYS A 43 2.26 -15.94 5.81
CA LYS A 43 1.85 -17.35 5.82
C LYS A 43 2.20 -18.08 4.51
N LEU A 44 2.09 -17.39 3.37
CA LEU A 44 2.33 -17.95 2.03
C LEU A 44 3.75 -17.72 1.51
N GLN A 45 4.59 -17.01 2.28
CA GLN A 45 5.95 -16.60 1.88
C GLN A 45 5.97 -15.85 0.52
N ILE A 46 5.01 -14.96 0.33
CA ILE A 46 4.89 -14.12 -0.87
C ILE A 46 5.58 -12.77 -0.59
N PRO A 47 6.57 -12.35 -1.39
CA PRO A 47 7.17 -11.03 -1.24
C PRO A 47 6.13 -9.96 -1.57
N TRP A 48 5.99 -8.99 -0.67
CA TRP A 48 4.91 -8.00 -0.74
C TRP A 48 5.35 -6.58 -0.37
N ILE A 49 4.79 -5.60 -1.10
CA ILE A 49 4.86 -4.18 -0.78
C ILE A 49 3.45 -3.60 -0.63
N PHE A 50 3.23 -2.87 0.46
CA PHE A 50 2.00 -2.10 0.66
C PHE A 50 1.90 -0.97 -0.38
N LYS A 51 0.76 -0.88 -1.05
CA LYS A 51 0.48 0.17 -2.04
C LYS A 51 -0.80 0.92 -1.69
N GLY A 52 -0.73 2.25 -1.68
CA GLY A 52 -1.90 3.12 -1.62
C GLY A 52 -1.63 4.45 -2.31
N SER A 53 -2.62 5.01 -3.02
CA SER A 53 -2.48 6.34 -3.64
C SER A 53 -2.74 7.44 -2.61
N TYR A 54 -1.81 8.40 -2.47
CA TYR A 54 -2.02 9.57 -1.60
C TYR A 54 -3.04 10.56 -2.19
N ARG A 55 -3.13 10.61 -3.53
CA ARG A 55 -4.05 11.47 -4.28
C ARG A 55 -4.60 10.75 -5.52
N LYS A 56 -5.83 11.09 -5.91
CA LYS A 56 -6.46 10.70 -7.17
C LYS A 56 -6.58 11.95 -8.06
N ALA A 57 -5.60 12.15 -8.95
CA ALA A 57 -5.54 13.32 -9.83
C ALA A 57 -6.53 13.24 -11.02
N ASN A 58 -6.88 12.03 -11.45
CA ASN A 58 -7.66 11.81 -12.67
C ASN A 58 -9.14 11.57 -12.32
N ARG A 59 -9.84 12.61 -11.85
CA ARG A 59 -11.28 12.55 -11.56
C ARG A 59 -12.10 13.01 -12.76
N SER A 60 -13.22 12.35 -13.02
CA SER A 60 -14.16 12.72 -14.08
C SER A 60 -14.99 13.99 -13.76
N ARG A 61 -15.08 14.35 -12.47
CA ARG A 61 -15.71 15.60 -12.00
C ARG A 61 -14.74 16.37 -11.11
N ILE A 62 -14.86 17.69 -11.10
CA ILE A 62 -13.99 18.57 -10.30
C ILE A 62 -14.28 18.52 -8.80
N ASP A 63 -15.54 18.27 -8.42
CA ASP A 63 -16.04 18.19 -7.03
C ASP A 63 -15.88 16.79 -6.41
N SER A 64 -15.25 15.89 -7.14
CA SER A 64 -14.97 14.55 -6.70
C SER A 64 -13.90 14.48 -5.60
N PHE A 65 -14.02 13.48 -4.72
CA PHE A 65 -12.97 13.17 -3.74
C PHE A 65 -11.59 12.97 -4.39
N THR A 66 -10.56 13.66 -3.91
CA THR A 66 -9.19 13.50 -4.43
C THR A 66 -8.23 12.88 -3.44
N GLY A 67 -8.61 12.75 -2.17
CA GLY A 67 -7.78 12.28 -1.07
C GLY A 67 -8.02 13.09 0.20
N ILE A 68 -7.31 12.74 1.27
CA ILE A 68 -7.39 13.41 2.58
C ILE A 68 -6.35 14.54 2.75
N GLY A 69 -5.72 14.96 1.65
CA GLY A 69 -4.58 15.87 1.62
C GLY A 69 -3.23 15.13 1.56
N ASP A 70 -2.33 15.60 0.69
CA ASP A 70 -1.08 14.90 0.36
C ASP A 70 -0.20 14.66 1.58
N GLU A 71 0.07 15.70 2.38
CA GLU A 71 0.91 15.57 3.57
C GLU A 71 0.31 14.61 4.61
N LYS A 72 -1.01 14.57 4.74
CA LYS A 72 -1.70 13.67 5.67
C LYS A 72 -1.56 12.23 5.19
N ALA A 73 -1.84 11.96 3.92
CA ALA A 73 -1.72 10.63 3.33
C ALA A 73 -0.26 10.13 3.29
N LEU A 74 0.70 10.99 2.96
CA LEU A 74 2.13 10.66 2.95
C LEU A 74 2.67 10.37 4.34
N ARG A 75 2.20 11.07 5.39
CA ARG A 75 2.54 10.75 6.78
C ARG A 75 2.06 9.36 7.20
N ILE A 76 0.90 8.93 6.71
CA ILE A 76 0.38 7.57 6.95
C ILE A 76 1.24 6.55 6.19
N LEU A 77 1.55 6.80 4.90
CA LEU A 77 2.37 5.90 4.08
C LEU A 77 3.81 5.73 4.56
N LYS A 78 4.36 6.72 5.29
CA LYS A 78 5.71 6.68 5.83
C LYS A 78 5.87 5.71 7.01
N LYS A 79 4.77 5.33 7.68
CA LYS A 79 4.79 4.42 8.83
C LYS A 79 5.19 3.02 8.40
#